data_AF-A0A355TNS3-F1
#
_entry.id   AF-A0A355TNS3-F1
#
_cell.length_a   1.000
_cell.length_b   1.000
_cell.length_c   1.000
_cell.angle_alpha   90.00
_cell.angle_beta   90.00
_cell.angle_gamma   90.00
#
_symmetry.space_group_name_H-M   'P 1'
#
loop_
_entity.id
_entity.type
_entity.pdbx_description
1 polymer ?
#
loop_
_entity_poly.entity_id
_entity_poly.type
_entity_poly.pdbx_seq_one_letter_code
_entity_poly.pdbx_strand_id
1 'polypeptide(L)'
;MEVSNIASQHQKVLSNLTELKNSTETLLAICRQAAANPLEAQANRAEISRKASLSVGLVEELASIVADETLLQEYKKSTASLEVLVKKITEAQSAEQLKKLEEESPSVVSAWSESVEKLIRRLLATR
;
A
#
# COMPACT_ATOMS: atom_id res chain seq x y z
N MET A 1 -22.87 19.39 -18.38
CA MET A 1 -22.83 18.75 -17.04
C MET A 1 -21.54 17.94 -16.80
N GLU A 2 -20.73 17.65 -17.82
CA GLU A 2 -19.54 16.79 -17.71
C GLU A 2 -18.30 17.45 -17.07
N VAL A 3 -18.09 18.76 -17.27
CA VAL A 3 -16.90 19.48 -16.75
C VAL A 3 -16.87 19.50 -15.22
N SER A 4 -18.04 19.59 -14.57
CA SER A 4 -18.16 19.56 -13.11
C SER A 4 -17.81 18.18 -12.51
N ASN A 5 -18.00 17.11 -13.29
CA ASN A 5 -17.74 15.73 -12.85
C ASN A 5 -16.24 15.41 -12.92
N ILE A 6 -15.57 15.87 -13.98
CA ILE A 6 -14.12 15.71 -14.18
C ILE A 6 -13.33 16.52 -13.15
N ALA A 7 -13.71 17.77 -12.89
CA ALA A 7 -13.07 18.60 -11.87
C ALA A 7 -13.19 17.99 -10.46
N SER A 8 -14.35 17.41 -10.13
CA SER A 8 -14.58 16.71 -8.86
C SER A 8 -13.72 15.44 -8.75
N GLN A 9 -13.60 14.67 -9.83
CA GLN A 9 -12.78 13.46 -9.87
C GLN A 9 -11.28 13.76 -9.75
N HIS A 10 -10.79 14.83 -10.39
CA HIS A 10 -9.41 15.28 -10.25
C HIS A 10 -9.09 15.71 -8.81
N GLN A 11 -10.00 16.42 -8.16
CA GLN A 11 -9.82 16.82 -6.77
C GLN A 11 -9.81 15.62 -5.82
N LYS A 12 -10.65 14.60 -6.10
CA LYS A 12 -10.61 13.32 -5.36
C LYS A 12 -9.27 12.60 -5.54
N VAL A 13 -8.77 12.48 -6.78
CA VAL A 13 -7.46 11.85 -7.06
C VAL A 13 -6.34 12.56 -6.30
N LEU A 14 -6.29 13.90 -6.34
CA LEU A 14 -5.25 14.67 -5.64
C LEU A 14 -5.35 14.52 -4.10
N SER A 15 -6.56 14.51 -3.56
CA SER A 15 -6.81 14.26 -2.13
C SER A 15 -6.28 12.88 -1.73
N ASN A 16 -6.67 11.83 -2.46
CA ASN A 16 -6.26 10.46 -2.16
C ASN A 16 -4.75 10.26 -2.30
N LEU A 17 -4.10 10.87 -3.30
CA LEU A 17 -2.64 10.82 -3.45
C LEU A 17 -1.91 11.53 -2.29
N THR A 18 -2.45 12.66 -1.82
CA THR A 18 -1.89 13.40 -0.69
C THR A 18 -2.04 12.61 0.60
N GLU A 19 -3.21 11.99 0.81
CA GLU A 19 -3.45 11.14 1.96
C GLU A 19 -2.58 9.86 1.93
N LEU A 20 -2.39 9.27 0.76
CA LEU A 20 -1.51 8.11 0.57
C LEU A 20 -0.07 8.43 0.92
N LYS A 21 0.43 9.59 0.47
CA LYS A 21 1.76 10.10 0.84
C LYS A 21 1.87 10.25 2.36
N ASN A 22 0.93 10.95 2.99
CA ASN A 22 0.96 11.17 4.44
C ASN A 22 0.88 9.85 5.22
N SER A 23 0.05 8.91 4.77
CA SER A 23 -0.11 7.59 5.38
C SER A 23 1.19 6.77 5.29
N THR A 24 1.83 6.75 4.12
CA THR A 24 3.07 6.00 3.88
C THR A 24 4.27 6.60 4.63
N GLU A 25 4.38 7.93 4.70
CA GLU A 25 5.40 8.61 5.52
C GLU A 25 5.22 8.30 7.01
N THR A 26 3.97 8.32 7.49
CA THR A 26 3.64 7.97 8.89
C THR A 26 3.97 6.50 9.18
N LEU A 27 3.59 5.59 8.28
CA LEU A 27 3.87 4.16 8.39
C LEU A 27 5.38 3.90 8.50
N LEU A 28 6.18 4.55 7.66
CA LEU A 28 7.65 4.45 7.71
C LEU A 28 8.22 4.91 9.06
N ALA A 29 7.70 6.02 9.61
CA ALA A 29 8.13 6.52 10.90
C ALA A 29 7.82 5.53 12.04
N ILE A 30 6.61 4.95 12.06
CA ILE A 30 6.22 3.97 13.08
C ILE A 30 7.02 2.67 12.95
N CYS A 31 7.27 2.19 11.73
CA CYS A 31 8.12 1.02 11.51
C CYS A 31 9.54 1.25 12.06
N ARG A 32 10.12 2.43 11.85
CA ARG A 32 11.44 2.80 12.41
C ARG A 32 11.41 2.86 13.94
N GLN A 33 10.35 3.43 14.52
CA GLN A 33 10.18 3.47 15.98
C GLN A 33 10.02 2.06 16.58
N ALA A 34 9.24 1.19 15.94
CA ALA A 34 9.06 -0.20 16.37
C ALA A 34 10.38 -0.99 16.32
N ALA A 35 11.21 -0.74 15.30
CA ALA A 35 12.52 -1.35 15.19
C ALA A 35 13.51 -0.85 16.27
N ALA A 36 13.39 0.41 16.68
CA ALA A 36 14.27 1.02 17.69
C ALA A 36 13.83 0.74 19.13
N ASN A 37 12.54 0.53 19.39
CA ASN A 37 11.99 0.33 20.74
C ASN A 37 11.00 -0.86 20.81
N PRO A 38 11.47 -2.05 21.20
CA PRO A 38 10.63 -3.24 21.33
C PRO A 38 9.51 -3.13 22.37
N LEU A 39 9.62 -2.23 23.36
CA LEU A 39 8.61 -2.05 24.43
C LEU A 39 7.31 -1.42 23.90
N GLU A 40 7.40 -0.65 22.80
CA GLU A 40 6.25 -0.06 22.12
C GLU A 40 5.76 -0.91 20.94
N ALA A 41 6.39 -2.05 20.69
CA ALA A 41 6.14 -2.88 19.51
C ALA A 41 4.66 -3.27 19.36
N GLN A 42 3.94 -3.50 20.44
CA GLN A 42 2.52 -3.89 20.37
C GLN A 42 1.62 -2.74 19.90
N ALA A 43 1.80 -1.52 20.45
CA ALA A 43 1.06 -0.34 20.02
C ALA A 43 1.43 0.05 18.58
N ASN A 44 2.73 -0.06 18.26
CA ASN A 44 3.24 0.23 16.91
C ASN A 44 2.72 -0.78 15.88
N ARG A 45 2.57 -2.08 16.21
CA ARG A 45 1.99 -3.09 15.31
C ARG A 45 0.54 -2.77 14.92
N ALA A 46 -0.29 -2.37 15.88
CA ALA A 46 -1.68 -2.03 15.60
C ALA A 46 -1.79 -0.79 14.69
N GLU A 47 -1.00 0.24 14.96
CA GLU A 47 -0.96 1.45 14.16
C GLU A 47 -0.37 1.20 12.75
N ILE A 48 0.69 0.37 12.64
CA ILE A 48 1.24 -0.12 11.37
C ILE A 48 0.15 -0.79 10.54
N SER A 49 -0.60 -1.73 11.13
CA SER A 49 -1.68 -2.43 10.43
C SER A 49 -2.77 -1.47 9.97
N ARG A 50 -3.14 -0.49 10.80
CA ARG A 50 -4.16 0.52 10.47
C ARG A 50 -3.72 1.40 9.29
N LYS A 51 -2.48 1.90 9.33
CA LYS A 51 -1.91 2.74 8.27
C LYS A 51 -1.68 1.97 6.97
N ALA A 52 -1.26 0.72 7.05
CA ALA A 52 -1.16 -0.16 5.88
C ALA A 52 -2.54 -0.37 5.22
N SER A 53 -3.56 -0.67 6.02
CA SER A 53 -4.94 -0.86 5.51
C SER A 53 -5.48 0.41 4.86
N LEU A 54 -5.25 1.59 5.47
CA LEU A 54 -5.62 2.87 4.88
C LEU A 54 -4.93 3.11 3.53
N SER A 55 -3.62 2.85 3.46
CA SER A 55 -2.86 3.01 2.21
C SER A 55 -3.37 2.08 1.10
N VAL A 56 -3.72 0.83 1.42
CA VAL A 56 -4.33 -0.10 0.45
C VAL A 56 -5.68 0.43 -0.04
N GLY A 57 -6.57 0.86 0.87
CA GLY A 57 -7.88 1.40 0.51
C GLY A 57 -7.77 2.65 -0.40
N LEU A 58 -6.82 3.54 -0.12
CA LEU A 58 -6.56 4.71 -0.98
C LEU A 58 -6.10 4.31 -2.38
N VAL A 59 -5.24 3.28 -2.49
CA VAL A 59 -4.81 2.77 -3.80
C VAL A 59 -5.95 2.05 -4.52
N GLU A 60 -6.82 1.31 -3.82
CA GLU A 60 -8.01 0.71 -4.42
C GLU A 60 -8.98 1.76 -4.98
N GLU A 61 -9.22 2.84 -4.24
CA GLU A 61 -10.01 3.95 -4.73
C GLU A 61 -9.38 4.58 -5.99
N LEU A 62 -8.06 4.78 -5.99
CA LEU A 62 -7.34 5.29 -7.15
C LEU A 62 -7.42 4.30 -8.33
N ALA A 63 -7.27 3.00 -8.08
CA ALA A 63 -7.34 1.96 -9.10
C ALA A 63 -8.72 1.90 -9.76
N SER A 64 -9.80 2.09 -8.99
CA SER A 64 -11.17 2.14 -9.51
C SER A 64 -11.41 3.26 -10.54
N ILE A 65 -10.55 4.29 -10.54
CA ILE A 65 -10.63 5.45 -11.44
C ILE A 65 -9.87 5.20 -12.76
N VAL A 66 -8.85 4.33 -12.77
CA VAL A 66 -7.92 4.16 -13.91
C VAL A 66 -8.61 3.61 -15.17
N ALA A 67 -9.71 2.87 -15.03
CA ALA A 67 -10.43 2.19 -16.11
C ALA A 67 -9.55 1.27 -17.01
N ASP A 68 -8.33 0.95 -16.57
CA ASP A 68 -7.42 0.00 -17.22
C ASP A 68 -7.46 -1.32 -16.46
N GLU A 69 -8.24 -2.26 -16.98
CA GLU A 69 -8.47 -3.56 -16.35
C GLU A 69 -7.16 -4.35 -16.18
N THR A 70 -6.19 -4.20 -17.10
CA THR A 70 -4.91 -4.90 -17.00
C THR A 70 -4.12 -4.40 -15.80
N LEU A 71 -3.98 -3.09 -15.65
CA LEU A 71 -3.28 -2.49 -14.52
C LEU A 71 -4.00 -2.77 -13.18
N LEU A 72 -5.34 -2.77 -13.19
CA LEU A 72 -6.16 -3.14 -12.03
C LEU A 72 -5.90 -4.60 -11.60
N GLN A 73 -5.82 -5.53 -12.54
CA GLN A 73 -5.54 -6.94 -12.24
C GLN A 73 -4.09 -7.15 -11.76
N GLU A 74 -3.11 -6.46 -12.35
CA GLU A 74 -1.73 -6.47 -11.87
C GLU A 74 -1.63 -6.01 -10.41
N TYR A 75 -2.30 -4.90 -10.08
CA TYR A 75 -2.36 -4.38 -8.71
C TYR A 75 -3.07 -5.34 -7.75
N LYS A 76 -4.22 -5.90 -8.13
CA LYS A 76 -4.94 -6.86 -7.28
C LYS A 76 -4.08 -8.09 -6.97
N LYS A 77 -3.37 -8.59 -7.97
CA LYS A 77 -2.47 -9.74 -7.83
C LYS A 77 -1.29 -9.43 -6.89
N SER A 78 -0.66 -8.27 -7.04
CA SER A 78 0.46 -7.87 -6.19
C SER A 78 0.00 -7.59 -4.75
N THR A 79 -1.18 -6.98 -4.55
CA THR A 79 -1.78 -6.77 -3.23
C THR A 79 -2.12 -8.08 -2.54
N ALA A 80 -2.72 -9.05 -3.25
CA ALA A 80 -2.95 -10.38 -2.69
C ALA A 80 -1.64 -11.08 -2.28
N SER A 81 -0.57 -10.89 -3.05
CA SER A 81 0.75 -11.44 -2.71
C SER A 81 1.33 -10.78 -1.44
N LEU A 82 1.15 -9.47 -1.29
CA LEU A 82 1.54 -8.73 -0.08
C LEU A 82 0.73 -9.17 1.14
N GLU A 83 -0.59 -9.34 1.02
CA GLU A 83 -1.46 -9.83 2.09
C GLU A 83 -1.05 -11.23 2.56
N VAL A 84 -0.73 -12.13 1.61
CA VAL A 84 -0.22 -13.47 1.93
C VAL A 84 1.12 -13.39 2.66
N LEU A 85 2.04 -12.53 2.24
CA LEU A 85 3.31 -12.32 2.94
C LEU A 85 3.09 -11.83 4.37
N VAL A 86 2.24 -10.82 4.56
CA VAL A 86 1.90 -10.29 5.90
C VAL A 86 1.30 -11.39 6.78
N LYS A 87 0.37 -12.18 6.24
CA LYS A 87 -0.22 -13.32 6.95
C LYS A 87 0.86 -14.32 7.39
N LYS A 88 1.76 -14.72 6.49
CA LYS A 88 2.88 -15.61 6.81
C LYS A 88 3.78 -15.04 7.92
N ILE A 89 4.07 -13.73 7.89
CA ILE A 89 4.86 -13.06 8.94
C ILE A 89 4.14 -13.13 10.28
N THR A 90 2.82 -12.88 10.31
CA THR A 90 2.03 -12.94 11.55
C THR A 90 1.85 -14.35 12.10
N GLU A 91 1.86 -15.37 11.23
CA GLU A 91 1.67 -16.78 11.59
C GLU A 91 3.00 -17.52 11.84
N ALA A 92 4.15 -16.88 11.60
CA ALA A 92 5.45 -17.50 11.78
C ALA A 92 5.72 -17.85 13.25
N GLN A 93 6.11 -19.10 13.50
CA GLN A 93 6.33 -19.66 14.85
C GLN A 93 7.81 -19.86 15.17
N SER A 94 8.72 -19.58 14.23
CA SER A 94 10.15 -19.77 14.39
C SER A 94 10.97 -18.65 13.76
N ALA A 95 12.16 -18.41 14.30
CA ALA A 95 13.13 -17.47 13.75
C ALA A 95 13.57 -17.86 12.32
N GLU A 96 13.66 -19.16 12.02
CA GLU A 96 14.00 -19.67 10.68
C GLU A 96 12.95 -19.28 9.64
N GLN A 97 11.66 -19.39 10.00
CA GLN A 97 10.54 -18.95 9.14
C GLN A 97 10.57 -17.44 8.93
N LEU A 98 10.77 -16.66 10.00
CA LEU A 98 10.86 -15.21 9.91
C LEU A 98 12.02 -14.76 9.02
N LYS A 99 13.18 -15.42 9.11
CA LYS A 99 14.34 -15.11 8.27
C LYS A 99 14.07 -15.37 6.79
N LYS A 100 13.42 -16.48 6.44
CA LYS A 100 13.01 -16.75 5.04
C LYS A 100 12.04 -15.69 4.53
N LEU A 101 11.08 -15.27 5.36
CA LEU A 101 10.12 -14.23 5.00
C LEU A 101 10.79 -12.86 4.85
N GLU A 102 11.80 -12.56 5.65
CA GLU A 102 12.64 -11.37 5.52
C GLU A 102 13.36 -11.36 4.16
N GLU A 103 13.91 -12.50 3.73
CA GLU A 103 14.58 -12.65 2.41
C GLU A 103 13.59 -12.56 1.23
N GLU A 104 12.37 -13.10 1.37
CA GLU A 104 11.32 -13.02 0.35
C GLU A 104 10.69 -11.62 0.23
N SER A 105 10.62 -10.89 1.36
CA SER A 105 9.87 -9.64 1.48
C SER A 105 10.22 -8.54 0.47
N PRO A 106 11.49 -8.28 0.09
CA PRO A 106 11.82 -7.17 -0.81
C PRO A 106 11.20 -7.38 -2.19
N SER A 107 11.20 -8.61 -2.70
CA SER A 107 10.65 -8.91 -4.02
C SER A 107 9.14 -8.66 -4.11
N VAL A 108 8.40 -9.06 -3.08
CA VAL A 108 6.94 -8.89 -2.99
C VAL A 108 6.59 -7.41 -2.84
N VAL A 109 7.30 -6.70 -1.97
CA VAL A 109 7.10 -5.25 -1.73
C VAL A 109 7.44 -4.44 -2.98
N SER A 110 8.53 -4.75 -3.68
CA SER A 110 8.90 -4.10 -4.93
C SER A 110 7.85 -4.31 -6.02
N ALA A 111 7.38 -5.54 -6.23
CA ALA A 111 6.35 -5.83 -7.23
C ALA A 111 5.03 -5.10 -6.92
N TRP A 112 4.64 -5.03 -5.65
CA TRP A 112 3.49 -4.23 -5.23
C TRP A 112 3.71 -2.74 -5.50
N SER A 113 4.83 -2.18 -5.06
CA SER A 113 5.18 -0.76 -5.29
C SER A 113 5.16 -0.39 -6.77
N GLU A 114 5.73 -1.23 -7.65
CA GLU A 114 5.73 -1.01 -9.10
C GLU A 114 4.31 -1.00 -9.68
N SER A 115 3.43 -1.91 -9.23
CA SER A 115 2.04 -1.94 -9.69
C SER A 115 1.25 -0.70 -9.28
N VAL A 116 1.48 -0.19 -8.06
CA VAL A 116 0.90 1.08 -7.58
C VAL A 116 1.43 2.25 -8.41
N GLU A 117 2.74 2.29 -8.66
CA GLU A 117 3.33 3.34 -9.48
C GLU A 117 2.76 3.37 -10.91
N LYS A 118 2.59 2.20 -11.55
CA LYS A 118 1.94 2.11 -12.87
C LYS A 118 0.52 2.69 -12.85
N LEU A 119 -0.28 2.36 -11.84
CA LEU A 119 -1.63 2.91 -11.69
C LEU A 119 -1.60 4.43 -11.56
N ILE A 120 -0.73 4.97 -10.70
CA ILE A 120 -0.59 6.42 -10.50
C ILE A 120 -0.13 7.10 -11.78
N ARG A 121 0.88 6.56 -12.47
CA ARG A 121 1.35 7.10 -13.76
C ARG A 121 0.23 7.11 -14.80
N ARG A 122 -0.58 6.05 -14.87
CA ARG A 122 -1.73 5.99 -15.77
C ARG A 122 -2.75 7.07 -15.42
N LEU A 123 -3.13 7.22 -14.15
CA LEU A 123 -4.03 8.29 -13.69
C LEU A 123 -3.54 9.69 -14.10
N LEU A 124 -2.23 9.93 -13.96
CA LEU A 124 -1.62 11.21 -14.31
C LEU A 124 -1.53 11.43 -15.83
N ALA A 125 -1.45 10.35 -16.61
CA ALA A 125 -1.38 10.40 -18.06
C ALA A 125 -2.76 10.54 -18.73
N THR A 126 -3.86 10.22 -18.04
CA THR A 126 -5.24 10.42 -18.54
C THR A 126 -5.70 11.89 -18.43
N ARG A 127 -4.76 12.83 -18.42
CA ARG A 127 -4.99 14.29 -18.35
C ARG A 127 -5.13 14.91 -19.73
#